data_AF-A0A847VL25-F1
#
_entry.id   AF-A0A847VL25-F1
#
_cell.length_a   1.000
_cell.length_b   1.000
_cell.length_c   1.000
_cell.angle_alpha   90.00
_cell.angle_beta   90.00
_cell.angle_gamma   90.00
#
_symmetry.space_group_name_H-M   'P 1'
#
loop_
_entity.id
_entity.type
_entity.pdbx_description
1 polymer ?
#
loop_
_entity_poly.entity_id
_entity_poly.type
_entity_poly.pdbx_seq_one_letter_code
_entity_poly.pdbx_strand_id
1 'polypeptide(L)'
;LAADLAEPAGDEAVLPRESLRQMVADAAERAPALGVALGAAAERLQRLVALADERLGSAAPDFARLVALVRAVAALAPDAQPAEEAGDAAGAGAEAAEGGRRGLSGAVTTRDDALRAIDMVCAYLERHEPTNPAPLFLRRARQLVNHNFLQLMKELAPDALPEVARIVGVDPESVETPPRP
;
A
#
# COMPACT_ATOMS: atom_id res chain seq x y z
N LEU A 1 8.39 12.64 27.90
CA LEU A 1 7.32 11.62 27.81
C LEU A 1 5.94 12.25 27.67
N ALA A 2 5.51 12.56 26.46
CA ALA A 2 4.20 13.16 26.27
C ALA A 2 3.18 12.17 25.71
N ALA A 3 2.59 11.38 26.60
CA ALA A 3 1.39 10.62 26.26
C ALA A 3 0.68 9.91 27.42
N ASP A 4 1.19 9.93 28.66
CA ASP A 4 0.63 9.09 29.75
C ASP A 4 0.73 7.57 29.49
N LEU A 5 1.61 7.12 28.57
CA LEU A 5 1.65 5.74 28.07
C LEU A 5 2.96 4.99 28.35
N ALA A 6 3.88 5.58 29.14
CA ALA A 6 5.01 4.92 29.77
C ALA A 6 5.56 5.82 30.91
N GLU A 7 5.97 5.25 32.05
CA GLU A 7 6.59 6.03 33.12
C GLU A 7 7.99 6.52 32.72
N PRO A 8 8.34 7.79 33.01
CA PRO A 8 9.68 8.33 32.82
C PRO A 8 10.70 7.52 33.61
N ALA A 9 11.84 7.20 33.01
CA ALA A 9 12.98 6.74 33.77
C ALA A 9 13.67 7.95 34.44
N GLY A 10 13.27 8.30 35.67
CA GLY A 10 13.96 9.32 36.47
C GLY A 10 13.86 10.76 35.92
N ASP A 11 14.99 11.46 35.85
CA ASP A 11 15.15 12.92 35.63
C ASP A 11 14.99 13.35 34.15
N GLU A 12 14.19 12.61 33.38
CA GLU A 12 14.04 12.82 31.94
C GLU A 12 13.04 13.95 31.66
N ALA A 13 13.54 15.06 31.10
CA ALA A 13 12.71 16.20 30.73
C ALA A 13 11.59 15.80 29.76
N VAL A 14 10.34 15.96 30.20
CA VAL A 14 9.17 15.61 29.41
C VAL A 14 8.87 16.70 28.40
N LEU A 15 9.31 16.49 27.15
CA LEU A 15 8.91 17.33 26.01
C LEU A 15 7.38 17.29 25.81
N PRO A 16 6.72 18.43 25.50
CA PRO A 16 5.29 18.48 25.20
C PRO A 16 4.91 17.60 24.00
N ARG A 17 3.68 17.07 23.98
CA ARG A 17 3.21 16.16 22.92
C ARG A 17 3.31 16.81 21.53
N GLU A 18 2.97 18.08 21.49
CA GLU A 18 3.00 18.87 20.27
C GLU A 18 4.43 19.06 19.75
N SER A 19 5.39 19.31 20.64
CA SER A 19 6.80 19.39 20.27
C SER A 19 7.33 18.06 19.73
N LEU A 20 6.92 16.93 20.32
CA LEU A 20 7.28 15.60 19.80
C LEU A 20 6.67 15.33 18.43
N ARG A 21 5.40 15.69 18.21
CA ARG A 21 4.76 15.59 16.89
C ARG A 21 5.50 16.40 15.85
N GLN A 22 5.83 17.66 16.16
CA GLN A 22 6.56 18.51 15.24
C GLN A 22 7.94 17.93 14.90
N MET A 23 8.69 17.44 15.89
CA MET A 23 9.99 16.81 15.66
C MET A 23 9.90 15.57 14.76
N VAL A 24 8.85 14.75 14.95
CA VAL A 24 8.61 13.56 14.12
C VAL A 24 8.18 13.95 12.71
N ALA A 25 7.33 14.98 12.57
CA ALA A 25 6.94 15.53 11.28
C ALA A 25 8.16 16.07 10.51
N ASP A 26 9.00 16.90 11.14
CA ASP A 26 10.22 17.44 10.54
C ASP A 26 11.22 16.32 10.15
N ALA A 27 11.25 15.22 10.92
CA ALA A 27 12.08 14.06 10.61
C ALA A 27 11.49 13.25 9.43
N ALA A 28 10.17 13.12 9.37
CA ALA A 28 9.46 12.46 8.27
C ALA A 28 9.58 13.24 6.95
N GLU A 29 9.63 14.57 6.99
CA GLU A 29 9.89 15.40 5.80
C GLU A 29 11.30 15.19 5.25
N ARG A 30 12.31 15.09 6.12
CA ARG A 30 13.71 14.82 5.74
C ARG A 30 13.94 13.38 5.27
N ALA A 31 13.15 12.45 5.79
CA ALA A 31 13.23 11.03 5.49
C ALA A 31 11.82 10.46 5.32
N PRO A 32 11.21 10.54 4.12
CA PRO A 32 9.84 10.08 3.89
C PRO A 32 9.64 8.58 4.16
N ALA A 33 10.72 7.80 4.09
CA ALA A 33 10.72 6.39 4.48
C ALA A 33 10.47 6.16 5.98
N LEU A 34 10.63 7.17 6.84
CA LEU A 34 10.46 7.07 8.28
C LEU A 34 9.01 6.74 8.66
N GLY A 35 8.02 7.41 8.08
CA GLY A 35 6.61 7.12 8.35
C GLY A 35 6.23 5.68 7.95
N VAL A 36 6.69 5.25 6.77
CA VAL A 36 6.51 3.87 6.29
C VAL A 36 7.21 2.87 7.20
N ALA A 37 8.43 3.17 7.66
CA ALA A 37 9.20 2.31 8.55
C ALA A 37 8.54 2.17 9.93
N LEU A 38 7.96 3.24 10.48
CA LEU A 38 7.24 3.23 11.75
C LEU A 38 5.96 2.39 11.67
N GLY A 39 5.17 2.53 10.60
CA GLY A 39 4.00 1.68 10.36
C GLY A 39 4.39 0.20 10.21
N ALA A 40 5.39 -0.09 9.38
CA ALA A 40 5.87 -1.45 9.18
C ALA A 40 6.51 -2.06 10.45
N ALA A 41 7.10 -1.26 11.33
CA ALA A 41 7.61 -1.72 12.62
C ALA A 41 6.46 -2.17 13.55
N ALA A 42 5.36 -1.40 13.59
CA ALA A 42 4.17 -1.75 14.37
C ALA A 42 3.55 -3.07 13.89
N GLU A 43 3.41 -3.26 12.57
CA GLU A 43 2.89 -4.51 12.00
C GLU A 43 3.80 -5.72 12.27
N ARG A 44 5.11 -5.56 12.08
CA ARG A 44 6.08 -6.64 12.34
C ARG A 44 6.07 -7.07 13.81
N LEU A 45 5.95 -6.11 14.72
CA LEU A 45 5.86 -6.40 16.14
C LEU A 45 4.58 -7.19 16.46
N GLN A 46 3.43 -6.84 15.88
CA GLN A 46 2.19 -7.61 16.07
C GLN A 46 2.32 -9.05 15.56
N ARG A 47 2.94 -9.24 14.38
CA ARG A 47 3.20 -10.60 13.85
C ARG A 47 4.15 -11.39 14.74
N LEU A 48 5.16 -10.72 15.31
CA LEU A 48 6.10 -11.35 16.24
C LEU A 48 5.40 -11.78 17.52
N VAL A 49 4.51 -10.95 18.07
CA VAL A 49 3.70 -11.32 19.25
C VAL A 49 2.84 -12.53 18.94
N ALA A 50 2.08 -12.50 17.84
CA ALA A 50 1.24 -13.63 17.44
C ALA A 50 2.04 -14.93 17.23
N LEU A 51 3.22 -14.84 16.59
CA LEU A 51 4.10 -15.99 16.40
C LEU A 51 4.68 -16.50 17.73
N ALA A 52 5.04 -15.59 18.64
CA ALA A 52 5.52 -15.96 19.97
C ALA A 52 4.42 -16.67 20.76
N ASP A 53 3.20 -16.16 20.74
CA ASP A 53 2.04 -16.80 21.38
C ASP A 53 1.76 -18.19 20.77
N GLU A 54 1.79 -18.31 19.43
CA GLU A 54 1.57 -19.58 18.73
C GLU A 54 2.64 -20.64 19.07
N ARG A 55 3.92 -20.23 19.16
CA ARG A 55 5.06 -21.16 19.27
C ARG A 55 5.51 -21.42 20.69
N LEU A 56 5.33 -20.46 21.59
CA LEU A 56 5.84 -20.48 22.96
C LEU A 56 4.71 -20.51 24.00
N GLY A 57 3.49 -20.09 23.63
CA GLY A 57 2.34 -20.04 24.53
C GLY A 57 2.69 -19.27 25.82
N SER A 58 2.55 -19.93 26.98
CA SER A 58 2.86 -19.32 28.27
C SER A 58 4.34 -18.97 28.50
N ALA A 59 5.26 -19.45 27.64
CA ALA A 59 6.68 -19.11 27.69
C ALA A 59 7.03 -17.90 26.81
N ALA A 60 6.05 -17.28 26.14
CA ALA A 60 6.27 -16.08 25.33
C ALA A 60 6.75 -14.90 26.21
N PRO A 61 7.72 -14.11 25.75
CA PRO A 61 8.11 -12.87 26.43
C PRO A 61 6.95 -11.86 26.43
N ASP A 62 6.87 -11.03 27.48
CA ASP A 62 5.92 -9.92 27.51
C ASP A 62 6.38 -8.77 26.61
N PHE A 63 5.64 -8.54 25.52
CA PHE A 63 5.88 -7.46 24.58
C PHE A 63 4.99 -6.23 24.80
N ALA A 64 4.11 -6.20 25.81
CA ALA A 64 3.10 -5.16 25.98
C ALA A 64 3.71 -3.74 26.02
N ARG A 65 4.83 -3.56 26.74
CA ARG A 65 5.52 -2.27 26.83
C ARG A 65 6.13 -1.85 25.49
N LEU A 66 6.68 -2.79 24.74
CA LEU A 66 7.25 -2.52 23.42
C LEU A 66 6.15 -2.18 22.41
N VAL A 67 5.01 -2.89 22.46
CA VAL A 67 3.83 -2.61 21.64
C VAL A 67 3.30 -1.20 21.91
N ALA A 68 3.14 -0.84 23.18
CA ALA A 68 2.69 0.50 23.57
C ALA A 68 3.63 1.59 23.04
N LEU A 69 4.95 1.40 23.17
CA LEU A 69 5.95 2.35 22.71
C LEU A 69 5.93 2.53 21.20
N VAL A 70 5.97 1.42 20.44
CA VAL A 70 5.98 1.49 18.96
C VAL A 70 4.69 2.12 18.43
N ARG A 71 3.53 1.78 19.01
CA ARG A 71 2.25 2.43 18.66
C ARG A 71 2.25 3.92 18.99
N ALA A 72 2.79 4.30 20.14
CA ALA A 72 2.87 5.71 20.53
C ALA A 72 3.75 6.52 19.56
N VAL A 73 4.90 5.98 19.15
CA VAL A 73 5.79 6.64 18.18
C VAL A 73 5.14 6.70 16.79
N ALA A 74 4.48 5.62 16.35
CA ALA A 74 3.76 5.61 15.08
C ALA A 74 2.61 6.65 15.06
N ALA A 75 1.91 6.84 16.17
CA ALA A 75 0.84 7.84 16.32
C ALA A 75 1.33 9.31 16.40
N LEU A 76 2.64 9.53 16.54
CA LEU A 76 3.25 10.86 16.46
C LEU A 76 3.63 11.23 15.02
N ALA A 77 3.68 10.25 14.11
CA ALA A 77 3.89 10.54 12.70
C ALA A 77 2.66 11.29 12.16
N PRO A 78 2.86 12.38 11.37
CA PRO A 78 1.75 13.03 10.68
C PRO A 78 1.04 11.98 9.83
N ASP A 79 -0.29 11.96 9.90
CA ASP A 79 -1.19 10.94 9.34
C ASP A 79 -0.64 10.20 8.10
N ALA A 80 -0.03 9.05 8.35
CA ALA A 80 -0.27 7.89 7.51
C ALA A 80 -1.47 7.18 8.15
N GLN A 81 -2.69 7.62 7.83
CA GLN A 81 -3.91 7.20 8.52
C GLN A 81 -3.99 5.66 8.66
N PRO A 82 -4.16 5.13 9.88
CA PRO A 82 -4.69 3.80 10.08
C PRO A 82 -6.20 3.83 9.80
N ALA A 83 -6.67 2.98 8.89
CA ALA A 83 -8.11 2.72 8.79
C ALA A 83 -8.50 1.79 9.94
N GLU A 84 -9.03 2.37 11.01
CA GLU A 84 -9.74 1.63 12.04
C GLU A 84 -10.97 0.95 11.42
N GLU A 85 -11.07 -0.36 11.64
CA GLU A 85 -12.33 -1.10 11.61
C GLU A 85 -13.25 -0.52 12.69
N ALA A 86 -14.24 0.26 12.30
CA ALA A 86 -15.43 0.51 13.10
C ALA A 86 -16.52 -0.46 12.64
N GLY A 87 -17.08 -1.19 13.59
CA GLY A 87 -17.91 -2.36 13.40
C GLY A 87 -19.27 -2.14 12.72
N ASP A 88 -19.80 -3.30 12.37
CA ASP A 88 -21.15 -3.60 11.92
C ASP A 88 -22.27 -2.78 12.58
N ALA A 89 -23.05 -2.07 11.76
CA ALA A 89 -24.49 -1.87 11.93
C ALA A 89 -25.12 -1.34 10.62
N ALA A 90 -26.14 -2.05 10.16
CA ALA A 90 -26.89 -1.86 8.93
C ALA A 90 -27.52 -0.47 8.71
N GLY A 91 -27.65 -0.05 7.44
CA GLY A 91 -28.56 1.04 7.06
C GLY A 91 -28.27 1.68 5.70
N ALA A 92 -28.99 1.22 4.68
CA ALA A 92 -29.13 1.71 3.31
C ALA A 92 -28.76 3.18 2.97
N GLY A 93 -28.09 3.35 1.84
CA GLY A 93 -28.50 4.32 0.81
C GLY A 93 -27.50 5.41 0.42
N ALA A 94 -27.22 5.47 -0.89
CA ALA A 94 -26.74 6.59 -1.70
C ALA A 94 -25.23 6.75 -1.94
N GLU A 95 -24.91 6.63 -3.23
CA GLU A 95 -23.66 6.88 -3.91
C GLU A 95 -23.22 8.35 -3.79
N ALA A 96 -21.93 8.59 -3.55
CA ALA A 96 -21.15 9.59 -4.28
C ALA A 96 -19.66 9.42 -3.96
N ALA A 97 -18.86 9.42 -5.02
CA ALA A 97 -17.44 9.19 -5.04
C ALA A 97 -16.63 10.30 -4.33
N GLU A 98 -15.65 9.89 -3.54
CA GLU A 98 -14.35 10.57 -3.48
C GLU A 98 -13.28 9.54 -3.12
N GLY A 99 -12.46 9.21 -4.11
CA GLY A 99 -11.40 8.21 -4.04
C GLY A 99 -10.29 8.65 -3.09
N GLY A 100 -10.45 8.31 -1.81
CA GLY A 100 -9.36 8.27 -0.85
C GLY A 100 -8.27 7.36 -1.42
N ARG A 101 -7.14 7.96 -1.79
CA ARG A 101 -5.97 7.27 -2.31
C ARG A 101 -5.41 6.36 -1.21
N ARG A 102 -5.97 5.14 -1.09
CA ARG A 102 -5.38 4.04 -0.34
C ARG A 102 -3.99 3.80 -0.94
N GLY A 103 -2.98 4.29 -0.24
CA GLY A 103 -1.59 3.98 -0.54
C GLY A 103 -1.41 2.47 -0.50
N LEU A 104 -0.58 1.94 -1.39
CA LEU A 104 -0.30 0.51 -1.46
C LEU A 104 0.70 0.14 -0.35
N SER A 105 0.23 0.10 0.89
CA SER A 105 1.03 -0.33 2.04
C SER A 105 0.91 -1.84 2.31
N GLY A 106 0.51 -2.65 1.32
CA GLY A 106 0.26 -4.08 1.47
C GLY A 106 0.56 -4.89 0.21
N ALA A 107 0.18 -6.18 0.25
CA ALA A 107 0.23 -7.05 -0.92
C ALA A 107 -0.76 -6.56 -2.00
N VAL A 108 -0.39 -6.71 -3.27
CA VAL A 108 -1.30 -6.48 -4.40
C VAL A 108 -2.28 -7.65 -4.44
N THR A 109 -3.50 -7.44 -3.94
CA THR A 109 -4.53 -8.50 -3.86
C THR A 109 -5.65 -8.31 -4.88
N THR A 110 -5.79 -7.09 -5.41
CA THR A 110 -6.80 -6.75 -6.40
C THR A 110 -6.20 -6.14 -7.66
N ARG A 111 -6.99 -6.12 -8.73
CA ARG A 111 -6.60 -5.49 -10.01
C ARG A 111 -6.38 -3.99 -9.87
N ASP A 112 -7.21 -3.33 -9.07
CA ASP A 112 -7.07 -1.90 -8.79
C ASP A 112 -5.81 -1.60 -7.96
N ASP A 113 -5.41 -2.51 -7.06
CA ASP A 113 -4.12 -2.40 -6.38
C ASP A 113 -2.96 -2.43 -7.38
N ALA A 114 -3.03 -3.33 -8.36
CA ALA A 114 -2.00 -3.44 -9.39
C ALA A 114 -1.90 -2.17 -10.25
N LEU A 115 -3.05 -1.60 -10.66
CA LEU A 115 -3.10 -0.35 -11.41
C LEU A 115 -2.51 0.83 -10.62
N ARG A 116 -2.87 0.95 -9.33
CA ARG A 116 -2.26 1.94 -8.43
C ARG A 116 -0.75 1.75 -8.32
N ALA A 117 -0.27 0.50 -8.33
CA ALA A 117 1.15 0.20 -8.13
C ALA A 117 1.94 0.63 -9.35
N ILE A 118 1.41 0.32 -10.53
CA ILE A 118 1.94 0.78 -11.81
C ILE A 118 2.04 2.31 -11.84
N ASP A 119 1.00 3.02 -11.39
CA ASP A 119 0.99 4.48 -11.34
C ASP A 119 2.06 5.05 -10.39
N MET A 120 2.24 4.45 -9.21
CA MET A 120 3.30 4.86 -8.27
C MET A 120 4.70 4.61 -8.83
N VAL A 121 4.93 3.46 -9.48
CA VAL A 121 6.22 3.13 -10.09
C VAL A 121 6.55 4.10 -11.25
N CYS A 122 5.57 4.43 -12.09
CA CYS A 122 5.78 5.41 -13.16
C CYS A 122 6.16 6.79 -12.59
N ALA A 123 5.43 7.25 -11.56
CA ALA A 123 5.71 8.53 -10.92
C ALA A 123 7.10 8.60 -10.27
N TYR A 124 7.59 7.49 -9.71
CA TYR A 124 8.95 7.38 -9.18
C TYR A 124 9.99 7.47 -10.30
N LEU A 125 9.85 6.66 -11.34
CA LEU A 125 10.80 6.59 -12.46
C LEU A 125 10.89 7.92 -13.22
N GLU A 126 9.76 8.61 -13.42
CA GLU A 126 9.77 9.92 -14.08
C GLU A 126 10.53 10.99 -13.28
N ARG A 127 10.53 10.89 -11.95
CA ARG A 127 11.22 11.84 -11.06
C ARG A 127 12.71 11.53 -10.91
N HIS A 128 13.07 10.27 -10.82
CA HIS A 128 14.44 9.83 -10.50
C HIS A 128 15.24 9.39 -11.73
N GLU A 129 14.58 8.88 -12.77
CA GLU A 129 15.19 8.32 -13.96
C GLU A 129 14.40 8.70 -15.24
N PRO A 130 14.32 9.99 -15.61
CA PRO A 130 13.46 10.46 -16.71
C PRO A 130 13.79 9.84 -18.08
N THR A 131 15.02 9.34 -18.28
CA THR A 131 15.46 8.69 -19.51
C THR A 131 15.14 7.19 -19.55
N ASN A 132 14.64 6.62 -18.46
CA ASN A 132 14.29 5.21 -18.39
C ASN A 132 13.06 4.92 -19.27
N PRO A 133 13.09 3.93 -20.19
CA PRO A 133 11.94 3.61 -21.05
C PRO A 133 10.82 2.85 -20.32
N ALA A 134 11.05 2.31 -19.13
CA ALA A 134 10.08 1.51 -18.39
C ALA A 134 8.71 2.17 -18.16
N PRO A 135 8.58 3.49 -17.88
CA PRO A 135 7.27 4.14 -17.74
C PRO A 135 6.39 4.02 -18.99
N LEU A 136 6.99 3.99 -20.19
CA LEU A 136 6.22 3.83 -21.44
C LEU A 136 5.55 2.45 -21.50
N PHE A 137 6.30 1.40 -21.16
CA PHE A 137 5.79 0.03 -21.15
C PHE A 137 4.78 -0.20 -20.02
N LEU A 138 5.01 0.38 -18.85
CA LEU A 138 4.13 0.26 -17.70
C LEU A 138 2.76 0.93 -17.94
N ARG A 139 2.74 2.12 -18.55
CA ARG A 139 1.48 2.77 -18.96
C ARG A 139 0.72 1.95 -19.99
N ARG A 140 1.43 1.27 -20.90
CA ARG A 140 0.81 0.34 -21.85
C ARG A 140 0.21 -0.86 -21.12
N ALA A 141 0.95 -1.47 -20.20
CA ALA A 141 0.46 -2.58 -19.37
C ALA A 141 -0.80 -2.20 -18.54
N ARG A 142 -0.86 -0.96 -18.05
CA ARG A 142 -2.02 -0.40 -17.33
C ARG A 142 -3.30 -0.38 -18.18
N GLN A 143 -3.20 0.04 -19.44
CA GLN A 143 -4.33 0.04 -20.38
C GLN A 143 -4.79 -1.39 -20.68
N LEU A 144 -3.81 -2.28 -20.83
CA LEU A 144 -4.02 -3.65 -21.26
C LEU A 144 -4.54 -4.58 -20.17
N VAL A 145 -4.32 -4.23 -18.90
CA VAL A 145 -4.73 -5.04 -17.75
C VAL A 145 -6.20 -5.40 -17.85
N ASN A 146 -7.07 -4.51 -18.35
CA ASN A 146 -8.51 -4.68 -18.44
C ASN A 146 -9.02 -5.53 -19.62
N HIS A 147 -8.16 -5.92 -20.55
CA HIS A 147 -8.55 -6.60 -21.78
C HIS A 147 -8.40 -8.12 -21.70
N ASN A 148 -9.23 -8.83 -22.48
CA ASN A 148 -9.05 -10.27 -22.68
C ASN A 148 -7.77 -10.53 -23.50
N PHE A 149 -7.11 -11.67 -23.28
CA PHE A 149 -5.86 -12.06 -23.94
C PHE A 149 -5.90 -11.95 -25.49
N LEU A 150 -7.04 -12.26 -26.12
CA LEU A 150 -7.18 -12.10 -27.58
C LEU A 150 -7.26 -10.63 -28.00
N GLN A 151 -7.88 -9.77 -27.19
CA GLN A 151 -7.89 -8.32 -27.40
C GLN A 151 -6.49 -7.73 -27.22
N LEU A 152 -5.72 -8.24 -26.25
CA LEU A 152 -4.31 -7.92 -26.03
C LEU A 152 -3.45 -8.25 -27.27
N MET A 153 -3.62 -9.45 -27.83
CA MET A 153 -2.89 -9.90 -29.01
C MET A 153 -3.19 -9.03 -30.24
N LYS A 154 -4.44 -8.59 -30.41
CA LYS A 154 -4.85 -7.66 -31.47
C LYS A 154 -4.15 -6.30 -31.35
N GLU A 155 -3.85 -5.84 -30.13
CA GLU A 155 -3.13 -4.58 -29.89
C GLU A 155 -1.60 -4.69 -29.93
N LEU A 156 -1.02 -5.81 -29.49
CA LEU A 156 0.44 -5.98 -29.40
C LEU A 156 1.06 -6.54 -30.68
N ALA A 157 0.38 -7.50 -31.31
CA ALA A 157 0.92 -8.27 -32.42
C ALA A 157 -0.22 -8.74 -33.33
N PRO A 158 -0.84 -7.82 -34.11
CA PRO A 158 -1.99 -8.14 -34.95
C PRO A 158 -1.68 -9.25 -35.95
N ASP A 159 -0.45 -9.32 -36.45
CA ASP A 159 -0.01 -10.34 -37.42
C ASP A 159 0.03 -11.75 -36.80
N ALA A 160 0.21 -11.86 -35.48
CA ALA A 160 0.26 -13.12 -34.75
C ALA A 160 -1.13 -13.60 -34.27
N LEU A 161 -2.15 -12.73 -34.30
CA LEU A 161 -3.51 -13.03 -33.85
C LEU A 161 -4.16 -14.23 -34.56
N PRO A 162 -4.05 -14.41 -35.90
CA PRO A 162 -4.71 -15.53 -36.60
C PRO A 162 -4.13 -16.90 -36.24
N GLU A 163 -2.87 -16.95 -35.81
CA GLU A 163 -2.21 -18.20 -35.39
C GLU A 163 -2.64 -18.59 -33.97
N VAL A 164 -2.67 -17.61 -33.05
CA VAL A 164 -3.16 -17.81 -31.68
C VAL A 164 -4.65 -18.17 -31.67
N ALA A 165 -5.48 -17.50 -32.47
CA ALA A 165 -6.91 -17.77 -32.56
C ALA A 165 -7.20 -19.21 -33.01
N ARG A 166 -6.41 -19.74 -33.96
CA ARG A 166 -6.48 -21.15 -34.40
C ARG A 166 -6.11 -22.15 -33.30
N ILE A 167 -5.11 -21.84 -32.47
CA ILE A 167 -4.67 -22.72 -31.37
C ILE A 167 -5.75 -22.79 -30.27
N VAL A 168 -6.41 -21.67 -29.98
CA VAL A 168 -7.42 -21.56 -28.91
C VAL A 168 -8.83 -21.95 -29.40
N GLY A 169 -9.03 -22.09 -30.71
CA GLY A 169 -10.30 -22.49 -31.33
C GLY A 169 -11.34 -21.37 -31.38
N VAL A 170 -10.90 -20.12 -31.56
CA VAL A 170 -11.76 -18.93 -31.61
C VAL A 170 -11.63 -18.25 -32.97
N ASP A 171 -12.71 -17.68 -33.50
CA ASP A 171 -12.68 -16.93 -34.76
C ASP A 171 -12.00 -15.56 -34.55
N PRO A 172 -10.89 -15.24 -35.26
CA PRO A 172 -10.19 -13.96 -35.11
C PRO A 172 -11.04 -12.73 -35.45
N GLU A 173 -12.02 -12.87 -36.34
CA GLU A 173 -12.92 -11.78 -36.73
C GLU A 173 -13.98 -11.48 -35.66
N SER A 174 -14.25 -12.46 -34.78
CA SER A 174 -15.19 -12.31 -33.66
C SER A 174 -14.59 -11.59 -32.44
N VAL A 175 -13.27 -11.33 -32.44
CA VAL A 175 -12.58 -10.66 -31.33
C VAL A 175 -12.84 -9.15 -31.39
N GLU A 176 -13.73 -8.68 -30.51
CA GLU A 176 -14.06 -7.27 -30.36
C GLU A 176 -12.80 -6.43 -30.12
N THR A 177 -12.70 -5.31 -30.84
CA THR A 177 -11.62 -4.36 -30.65
C THR A 177 -11.82 -3.66 -29.30
N PRO A 178 -10.81 -3.64 -28.41
CA PRO A 178 -10.94 -2.95 -27.14
C PRO A 178 -11.25 -1.45 -27.35
N PRO A 179 -12.07 -0.84 -26.48
CA PRO A 179 -12.33 0.60 -26.55
C PRO A 179 -11.03 1.36 -26.36
N ARG A 180 -10.74 2.33 -27.25
CA ARG A 180 -9.59 3.21 -27.08
C ARG A 180 -9.80 4.11 -25.84
N PRO A 181 -8.75 4.34 -25.05
CA PRO A 181 -8.82 5.22 -23.87
C PRO A 181 -9.11 6.68 -24.26
#